data_AF-A0AAJ1SRV4-F1
#
_entry.id   AF-A0AAJ1SRV4-F1
#
_cell.length_a   1.000
_cell.length_b   1.000
_cell.length_c   1.000
_cell.angle_alpha   90.00
_cell.angle_beta   90.00
_cell.angle_gamma   90.00
#
_symmetry.space_group_name_H-M   'P 1'
#
loop_
_entity.id
_entity.type
_entity.pdbx_description
1 polymer ?
#
loop_
_entity_poly.entity_id
_entity_poly.type
_entity_poly.pdbx_seq_one_letter_code
_entity_poly.pdbx_strand_id
1 'polypeptide(L)'
;MDWFPHLSPDGSLASYVRFPAGTQGHPADLPVDVVLVATDDWATPLQTWPVSGGQGTLNVNSWSLASDRFACVAYPGREQPAAEPEARRHPGH
;
A
#
# COMPACT_ATOMS: atom_id res chain seq x y z
N MET A 1 -2.90 -7.59 8.56
CA MET A 1 -1.47 -7.96 8.54
C MET A 1 -0.83 -7.08 7.50
N ASP A 2 0.04 -6.17 7.93
CA ASP A 2 0.87 -5.42 7.00
C ASP A 2 2.08 -6.29 6.65
N TRP A 3 2.49 -6.28 5.39
CA TRP A 3 3.69 -7.00 4.97
C TRP A 3 4.90 -6.39 5.68
N PHE A 4 5.87 -7.21 6.11
CA PHE A 4 7.03 -6.75 6.86
C PHE A 4 7.71 -5.56 6.16
N PRO A 5 7.95 -4.45 6.87
CA PRO A 5 8.52 -3.27 6.26
C PRO A 5 9.93 -3.53 5.76
N HIS A 6 10.29 -2.87 4.65
CA HIS A 6 11.63 -2.83 4.13
C HIS A 6 12.26 -1.48 4.47
N LEU A 7 13.33 -1.54 5.26
CA LEU A 7 14.10 -0.36 5.67
C LEU A 7 14.99 0.12 4.53
N SER A 8 15.15 1.44 4.41
CA SER A 8 16.22 2.02 3.62
C SER A 8 17.60 1.61 4.18
N PRO A 9 18.65 1.59 3.36
CA PRO A 9 20.00 1.17 3.80
C PRO A 9 20.60 1.96 4.96
N ASP A 10 20.25 3.24 5.08
CA ASP A 10 20.62 4.11 6.21
C ASP A 10 19.68 3.97 7.42
N GLY A 11 18.59 3.20 7.28
CA GLY A 11 17.64 2.89 8.35
C GLY A 11 16.70 4.04 8.73
N SER A 12 16.72 5.16 8.00
CA SER A 12 15.90 6.33 8.33
C SER A 12 14.46 6.23 7.82
N LEU A 13 14.23 5.43 6.77
CA LEU A 13 12.94 5.27 6.12
C LEU A 13 12.51 3.80 6.08
N ALA A 14 11.20 3.57 5.99
CA ALA A 14 10.65 2.26 5.74
C ALA A 14 9.50 2.30 4.71
N SER A 15 9.48 1.32 3.82
CA SER A 15 8.38 1.09 2.87
C SER A 15 7.66 -0.21 3.19
N TYR A 16 6.33 -0.23 3.14
CA TYR A 16 5.54 -1.45 3.36
C TYR A 16 4.24 -1.46 2.55
N VAL A 17 3.60 -2.64 2.46
CA VAL A 17 2.28 -2.80 1.85
C VAL A 17 1.23 -2.86 2.95
N ARG A 18 0.25 -1.97 2.86
CA ARG A 18 -0.94 -1.94 3.71
C ARG A 18 -2.12 -2.53 2.95
N PHE A 19 -2.68 -3.59 3.53
CA PHE A 19 -3.86 -4.25 2.97
C PHE A 19 -5.16 -3.64 3.51
N PRO A 20 -6.29 -3.77 2.78
CA PRO A 20 -7.60 -3.43 3.31
C PRO A 20 -7.87 -4.10 4.66
N ALA A 21 -8.59 -3.41 5.53
CA ALA A 21 -8.98 -3.94 6.83
C ALA A 21 -9.73 -5.27 6.70
N GLY A 22 -9.39 -6.24 7.55
CA GLY A 22 -9.98 -7.58 7.52
C GLY A 22 -9.35 -8.55 6.52
N THR A 23 -8.36 -8.13 5.73
CA THR A 23 -7.62 -9.04 4.83
C THR A 23 -6.89 -10.12 5.63
N GLN A 24 -7.09 -11.38 5.25
CA GLN A 24 -6.41 -12.54 5.82
C GLN A 24 -5.21 -12.94 4.95
N GLY A 25 -4.06 -13.15 5.58
CA GLY A 25 -2.82 -13.46 4.86
C GLY A 25 -2.34 -12.29 3.99
N HIS A 26 -1.74 -12.62 2.85
CA HIS A 26 -1.20 -11.65 1.90
C HIS A 26 -1.63 -12.05 0.47
N PRO A 27 -2.90 -11.88 0.09
CA PRO A 27 -3.36 -12.24 -1.24
C PRO A 27 -2.83 -11.26 -2.31
N ALA A 28 -2.88 -11.68 -3.57
CA ALA A 28 -2.69 -10.82 -4.73
C ALA A 28 -4.02 -10.14 -5.15
N ASP A 29 -3.95 -9.24 -6.12
CA ASP A 29 -5.10 -8.63 -6.81
C ASP A 29 -6.07 -7.84 -5.91
N LEU A 30 -5.54 -7.14 -4.90
CA LEU A 30 -6.30 -6.25 -4.03
C LEU A 30 -5.93 -4.77 -4.25
N PRO A 31 -6.85 -3.83 -3.92
CA PRO A 31 -6.50 -2.41 -3.81
C PRO A 31 -5.69 -2.22 -2.52
N VAL A 32 -4.37 -2.18 -2.65
CA VAL A 32 -3.45 -2.02 -1.52
C VAL A 32 -2.79 -0.64 -1.58
N ASP A 33 -2.26 -0.22 -0.44
CA ASP A 33 -1.44 0.97 -0.35
C ASP A 33 0.03 0.59 -0.22
N VAL A 34 0.89 1.20 -1.03
CA VAL A 34 2.33 1.25 -0.75
C VAL A 34 2.56 2.47 0.13
N VAL A 35 3.13 2.28 1.31
CA VAL A 35 3.28 3.32 2.34
C VAL A 35 4.75 3.55 2.63
N LEU A 36 5.14 4.82 2.71
CA LEU A 36 6.45 5.27 3.18
C LEU A 36 6.30 5.97 4.53
N VAL A 37 7.16 5.64 5.49
CA VAL A 37 7.23 6.27 6.82
C VAL A 37 8.67 6.57 7.19
N ALA A 38 8.86 7.50 8.13
CA ALA A 38 10.11 7.62 8.87
C ALA A 38 10.16 6.54 9.94
N THR A 39 11.35 5.99 10.24
CA THR A 39 11.48 4.91 11.23
C THR A 39 11.32 5.36 12.67
N ASP A 40 11.36 6.67 12.93
CA ASP A 40 11.09 7.31 14.22
C ASP A 40 9.61 7.71 14.41
N ASP A 41 8.81 7.75 13.34
CA ASP A 41 7.35 7.97 13.39
C ASP A 41 6.59 7.09 12.39
N TRP A 42 6.27 5.87 12.82
CA TRP A 42 5.47 4.92 12.04
C TRP A 42 3.99 5.29 11.94
N ALA A 43 3.50 6.16 12.82
CA ALA A 43 2.09 6.52 12.88
C ALA A 43 1.72 7.53 11.79
N THR A 44 2.69 8.29 11.29
CA THR A 44 2.49 9.33 10.28
C THR A 44 3.13 8.92 8.95
N PRO A 45 2.33 8.46 7.96
CA PRO A 45 2.82 8.24 6.61
C PRO A 45 3.44 9.52 6.03
N LEU A 46 4.67 9.40 5.55
CA LEU A 46 5.29 10.44 4.72
C LEU A 46 4.64 10.48 3.34
N GLN A 47 4.30 9.31 2.80
CA GLN A 47 3.65 9.18 1.51
C GLN A 47 2.86 7.88 1.43
N THR A 48 1.79 7.89 0.64
CA THR A 48 1.00 6.70 0.32
C THR A 48 0.67 6.70 -1.17
N TRP A 49 0.77 5.54 -1.80
CA TRP A 49 0.40 5.31 -3.20
C TRP A 49 -0.61 4.16 -3.27
N PRO A 50 -1.88 4.42 -3.61
CA PRO A 50 -2.86 3.37 -3.84
C PRO A 50 -2.56 2.66 -5.17
N VAL A 51 -2.50 1.33 -5.14
CA VAL A 51 -2.21 0.50 -6.32
C VAL A 51 -3.06 -0.77 -6.34
N SER A 52 -3.36 -1.28 -7.53
CA SER A 52 -3.76 -2.68 -7.68
C SER A 52 -2.54 -3.57 -7.45
N GLY A 53 -2.60 -4.50 -6.51
CA GLY A 53 -1.42 -5.27 -6.12
C GLY A 53 -1.69 -6.26 -4.99
N GLY A 54 -0.72 -6.43 -4.08
CA GLY A 54 -0.79 -7.36 -2.96
C GLY A 54 0.49 -8.18 -2.86
N GLN A 55 0.37 -9.51 -2.79
CA GLN A 55 1.52 -10.40 -2.91
C GLN A 55 2.35 -10.05 -4.16
N GLY A 56 3.66 -9.88 -4.06
CA GLY A 56 4.51 -9.52 -5.20
C GLY A 56 4.71 -8.02 -5.41
N THR A 57 3.89 -7.15 -4.82
CA THR A 57 4.06 -5.69 -4.94
C THR A 57 5.36 -5.20 -4.29
N LEU A 58 5.74 -5.79 -3.14
CA LEU A 58 6.95 -5.44 -2.39
C LEU A 58 7.44 -6.66 -1.59
N ASN A 59 7.99 -7.66 -2.27
CA ASN A 59 8.37 -8.93 -1.62
C ASN A 59 9.74 -8.92 -0.94
N VAL A 60 10.68 -8.20 -1.53
CA VAL A 60 12.07 -8.12 -1.08
C VAL A 60 12.45 -6.66 -0.96
N ASN A 61 13.42 -6.39 -0.09
CA ASN A 61 13.97 -5.05 0.04
C ASN A 61 14.52 -4.58 -1.31
N SER A 62 13.88 -3.55 -1.85
CA SER A 62 14.14 -3.00 -3.19
C SER A 62 14.57 -1.53 -3.11
N TRP A 63 15.11 -1.12 -1.96
CA TRP A 63 15.68 0.21 -1.78
C TRP A 63 17.00 0.38 -2.54
N SER A 64 17.19 1.57 -3.10
CA SER A 64 18.48 2.07 -3.55
C SER A 64 19.47 2.12 -2.40
N LEU A 65 20.75 1.82 -2.68
CA LEU A 65 21.86 1.96 -1.73
C LEU A 65 22.02 3.40 -1.20
N ALA A 66 21.51 4.39 -1.92
CA ALA A 66 21.53 5.80 -1.52
C ALA A 66 20.32 6.20 -0.66
N SER A 67 19.42 5.28 -0.31
CA SER A 67 18.21 5.52 0.50
C SER A 67 17.21 6.54 -0.06
N ASP A 68 17.34 6.92 -1.33
CA ASP A 68 16.58 8.00 -1.95
C ASP A 68 15.39 7.52 -2.80
N ARG A 69 15.33 6.22 -3.07
CA ARG A 69 14.30 5.58 -3.91
C ARG A 69 14.16 4.11 -3.57
N PHE A 70 12.99 3.56 -3.84
CA PHE A 70 12.74 2.12 -3.82
C PHE A 70 11.85 1.73 -5.01
N ALA A 71 11.87 0.46 -5.40
CA ALA A 71 11.01 -0.08 -6.43
C ALA A 71 9.84 -0.88 -5.83
N CYS A 72 8.69 -0.83 -6.49
CA CYS A 72 7.52 -1.68 -6.21
C CYS A 72 6.83 -2.05 -7.53
N VAL A 73 5.95 -3.05 -7.49
CA VAL A 73 5.18 -3.50 -8.65
C VAL A 73 3.70 -3.19 -8.43
N ALA A 74 3.16 -2.28 -9.23
CA ALA A 74 1.73 -2.12 -9.42
C ALA A 74 1.26 -3.06 -10.54
N TYR A 75 0.18 -3.78 -10.30
CA TYR A 75 -0.42 -4.64 -11.30
C TYR A 75 -1.11 -3.79 -12.37
N PRO A 76 -1.21 -4.27 -13.62
CA PRO A 76 -1.99 -3.59 -14.63
C PRO A 76 -3.44 -3.47 -14.14
N GLY A 77 -3.94 -2.24 -14.07
CA GLY A 77 -5.31 -1.99 -13.63
C GLY A 77 -6.29 -2.69 -14.55
N ARG A 78 -7.19 -3.51 -13.99
CA ARG A 78 -8.55 -3.50 -14.52
C ARG A 78 -9.16 -2.21 -14.01
N GLU A 79 -9.63 -1.36 -14.93
CA GLU A 79 -10.47 -0.22 -14.59
C GLU A 79 -11.51 -0.66 -13.55
N GLN A 80 -11.35 -0.23 -12.30
CA GLN A 80 -12.42 -0.31 -11.33
C GLN A 80 -13.34 0.87 -11.67
N PRO A 81 -14.61 0.63 -12.06
CA PRO A 81 -15.54 1.73 -12.21
C PRO A 81 -15.53 2.52 -10.90
N ALA A 82 -15.40 3.86 -11.01
CA ALA A 82 -15.43 4.76 -9.88
C ALA A 82 -16.55 4.36 -8.94
N ALA A 83 -16.26 4.25 -7.65
CA ALA A 83 -17.28 3.96 -6.64
C ALA A 83 -18.43 4.95 -6.84
N GLU A 84 -19.59 4.42 -7.26
CA GLU A 84 -20.80 5.21 -7.42
C GLU A 84 -21.07 5.90 -6.07
N PRO A 85 -21.26 7.23 -6.03
CA PRO A 85 -21.57 7.90 -4.78
C PRO A 85 -22.81 7.23 -4.22
N GLU A 86 -22.71 6.71 -3.00
CA GLU A 86 -23.77 5.98 -2.31
C GLU A 86 -25.06 6.79 -2.42
N ALA A 87 -25.93 6.39 -3.36
CA ALA A 87 -27.20 7.04 -3.58
C ALA A 87 -27.98 6.86 -2.29
N ARG A 88 -28.11 7.97 -1.56
CA ARG A 88 -28.89 8.11 -0.33
C ARG A 88 -30.25 7.46 -0.56
N ARG A 89 -30.41 6.21 -0.13
CA ARG A 89 -31.69 5.51 -0.16
C ARG A 89 -32.59 6.22 0.83
N HIS A 90 -33.42 7.10 0.30
CA HIS A 90 -34.57 7.66 1.01
C HIS A 90 -35.66 6.57 1.10
N PRO A 91 -36.13 6.19 2.30
CA PRO A 91 -37.35 5.41 2.42
C PRO A 91 -38.56 6.35 2.52
N GLY A 92 -39.55 6.16 1.67
CA GLY A 92 -40.89 6.77 1.75
C GLY A 92 -41.75 6.15 0.65
N HIS A 93 -42.59 5.17 0.97
CA HIS A 93 -44.01 5.28 1.37
C HIS A 93 -44.88 5.93 0.31
#